data_AF-A0A2T5DWU5-F1
#
_entry.id   AF-A0A2T5DWU5-F1
#
_cell.length_a   1.000
_cell.length_b   1.000
_cell.length_c   1.000
_cell.angle_alpha   90.00
_cell.angle_beta   90.00
_cell.angle_gamma   90.00
#
_symmetry.space_group_name_H-M   'P 1'
#
loop_
_entity.id
_entity.type
_entity.pdbx_description
1 polymer ?
#
loop_
_entity_poly.entity_id
_entity_poly.type
_entity_poly.pdbx_seq_one_letter_code
_entity_poly.pdbx_strand_id
1 'polypeptide(L)'
;MKRMLVLGASIVAASGLLGIEQLNNFKQFGNVIEVTSGKIRLGEVYRETLSTSYEVTFDGDKRASTSVYANTKDLYSSAREDLIEMLDKVNKSRVADKQEPLSIDSVTWTKDATITLTTKVTYQSEFHPNFVLTIDETTMTHDADSQEAKNISQYLSELKSYSAKMVSQYEKSNSFIK
;
A
#
# COMPACT_ATOMS: atom_id res chain seq x y z
N MET A 1 64.79 -35.02 19.12
CA MET A 1 65.05 -34.25 17.87
C MET A 1 63.83 -34.37 16.97
N LYS A 2 63.33 -33.23 16.44
CA LYS A 2 62.80 -32.99 15.07
C LYS A 2 61.95 -34.13 14.43
N ARG A 3 60.76 -33.96 13.83
CA ARG A 3 60.02 -32.84 13.21
C ARG A 3 58.64 -33.39 12.78
N MET A 4 57.65 -32.49 12.68
CA MET A 4 56.37 -32.57 11.92
C MET A 4 56.43 -33.33 10.59
N LEU A 5 55.32 -34.00 10.19
CA LEU A 5 54.57 -33.77 8.94
C LEU A 5 53.29 -34.67 8.95
N VAL A 6 52.10 -34.09 9.12
CA VAL A 6 51.14 -33.58 8.10
C VAL A 6 50.13 -34.64 7.63
N LEU A 7 48.90 -34.42 8.12
CA LEU A 7 47.58 -34.57 7.49
C LEU A 7 47.53 -35.36 6.18
N GLY A 8 46.95 -36.56 6.27
CA GLY A 8 46.48 -37.35 5.12
C GLY A 8 45.03 -37.78 5.34
N ALA A 9 44.09 -36.83 5.37
CA ALA A 9 42.66 -37.11 5.28
C ALA A 9 42.15 -36.56 3.95
N SER A 10 42.28 -37.36 2.90
CA SER A 10 41.73 -37.11 1.57
C SER A 10 40.23 -37.39 1.63
N ILE A 11 39.42 -36.40 1.99
CA ILE A 11 37.98 -36.42 1.69
C ILE A 11 37.78 -35.56 0.46
N VAL A 12 37.84 -36.18 -0.71
CA VAL A 12 37.26 -35.60 -1.92
C VAL A 12 35.75 -35.79 -1.79
N ALA A 13 35.08 -34.83 -1.16
CA ALA A 13 33.65 -34.67 -1.28
C ALA A 13 33.38 -34.06 -2.66
N ALA A 14 33.41 -34.90 -3.69
CA ALA A 14 32.83 -34.58 -4.98
C ALA A 14 31.31 -34.65 -4.84
N SER A 15 30.71 -33.59 -4.30
CA SER A 15 29.26 -33.41 -4.26
C SER A 15 28.91 -32.10 -4.94
N GLY A 16 28.62 -32.22 -6.24
CA GLY A 16 27.61 -31.43 -6.94
C GLY A 16 27.82 -29.92 -7.02
N LEU A 17 28.63 -29.48 -7.98
CA LEU A 17 28.36 -28.22 -8.70
C LEU A 17 27.16 -28.43 -9.64
N LEU A 18 26.00 -28.79 -9.08
CA LEU A 18 24.73 -28.82 -9.79
C LEU A 18 23.77 -27.86 -9.09
N GLY A 19 23.70 -26.64 -9.63
CA GLY A 19 22.49 -25.83 -9.60
C GLY A 19 22.15 -25.09 -8.31
N ILE A 20 23.01 -24.15 -7.86
CA ILE A 20 22.51 -23.07 -7.00
C ILE A 20 21.47 -22.23 -7.76
N GLU A 21 21.58 -22.12 -9.09
CA GLU A 21 20.55 -21.51 -9.95
C GLU A 21 19.25 -22.33 -10.04
N GLN A 22 19.31 -23.68 -10.02
CA GLN A 22 18.09 -24.52 -10.05
C GLN A 22 17.33 -24.54 -8.72
N LEU A 23 18.01 -24.33 -7.59
CA LEU A 23 17.36 -24.21 -6.28
C LEU A 23 16.55 -22.91 -6.12
N ASN A 24 16.96 -21.82 -6.78
CA ASN A 24 16.18 -20.59 -6.81
C ASN A 24 14.91 -20.74 -7.66
N ASN A 25 14.98 -21.46 -8.79
CA ASN A 25 13.80 -21.76 -9.60
C ASN A 25 12.77 -22.60 -8.83
N PHE A 26 13.20 -23.50 -7.93
CA PHE A 26 12.27 -24.27 -7.09
C PHE A 26 11.47 -23.43 -6.08
N LYS A 27 11.97 -22.25 -5.67
CA LYS A 27 11.21 -21.30 -4.84
C LYS A 27 10.14 -20.55 -5.65
N GLN A 28 10.38 -20.26 -6.92
CA GLN A 28 9.40 -19.58 -7.80
C GLN A 28 8.19 -20.47 -8.14
N PHE A 29 8.32 -21.80 -8.12
CA PHE A 29 7.19 -22.72 -8.39
C PHE A 29 6.13 -22.80 -7.27
N GLY A 30 6.32 -22.06 -6.17
CA GLY A 30 5.52 -22.18 -4.95
C GLY A 30 4.99 -20.86 -4.38
N ASN A 31 4.96 -19.75 -5.14
CA ASN A 31 4.29 -18.53 -4.64
C ASN A 31 2.82 -18.86 -4.38
N VAL A 32 2.46 -18.92 -3.10
CA VAL A 32 1.13 -19.31 -2.63
C VAL A 32 0.70 -18.28 -1.60
N ILE A 33 -0.51 -17.76 -1.79
CA ILE A 33 -1.17 -16.87 -0.84
C ILE A 33 -2.19 -17.67 -0.05
N GLU A 34 -2.15 -17.58 1.27
CA GLU A 34 -3.20 -18.10 2.14
C GLU A 34 -4.31 -17.05 2.26
N VAL A 35 -5.54 -17.46 1.95
CA VAL A 35 -6.75 -16.64 2.07
C VAL A 35 -7.76 -17.38 2.93
N THR A 36 -8.80 -16.70 3.42
CA THR A 36 -9.82 -17.32 4.29
C THR A 36 -10.46 -18.57 3.68
N SER A 37 -10.60 -18.62 2.35
CA SER A 37 -11.18 -19.75 1.60
C SER A 37 -10.18 -20.84 1.20
N GLY A 38 -8.91 -20.73 1.58
CA GLY A 38 -7.89 -21.74 1.28
C GLY A 38 -6.57 -21.15 0.79
N LYS A 39 -6.01 -21.71 -0.27
CA LYS A 39 -4.72 -21.30 -0.82
C LYS A 39 -4.83 -20.99 -2.30
N ILE A 40 -4.19 -19.91 -2.72
CA ILE A 40 -4.13 -19.48 -4.12
C ILE A 40 -2.69 -19.63 -4.57
N ARG A 41 -2.48 -20.49 -5.57
CA ARG A 41 -1.17 -20.72 -6.16
C ARG A 41 -0.97 -19.77 -7.33
N LEU A 42 -0.01 -18.86 -7.22
CA LEU A 42 0.30 -17.89 -8.26
C LEU A 42 1.21 -18.47 -9.36
N GLY A 43 2.11 -19.38 -8.99
CA GLY A 43 3.21 -19.79 -9.87
C GLY A 43 4.28 -18.71 -9.96
N GLU A 44 4.92 -18.56 -11.13
CA GLU A 44 5.81 -17.43 -11.36
C GLU A 44 5.02 -16.09 -11.36
N VAL A 45 5.50 -15.10 -10.61
CA VAL A 45 4.89 -13.76 -10.57
C VAL A 45 5.71 -12.81 -11.43
N TYR A 46 5.08 -12.27 -12.47
CA TYR A 46 5.72 -11.40 -13.46
C TYR A 46 5.63 -9.92 -13.09
N ARG A 47 4.53 -9.52 -12.45
CA ARG A 47 4.28 -8.13 -12.04
C ARG A 47 3.49 -8.10 -10.74
N GLU A 48 3.84 -7.14 -9.90
CA GLU A 48 3.11 -6.79 -8.70
C GLU A 48 2.83 -5.30 -8.71
N THR A 49 1.66 -4.89 -8.23
CA THR A 49 1.31 -3.47 -8.11
C THR A 49 0.57 -3.25 -6.80
N LEU A 50 1.19 -2.44 -5.94
CA LEU A 50 0.63 -2.03 -4.66
C LEU A 50 -0.12 -0.71 -4.84
N SER A 51 -1.42 -0.71 -4.56
CA SER A 51 -2.28 0.45 -4.72
C SER A 51 -3.18 0.64 -3.50
N THR A 52 -3.52 1.89 -3.21
CA THR A 52 -4.45 2.25 -2.14
C THR A 52 -5.57 3.14 -2.68
N SER A 53 -6.81 2.85 -2.29
CA SER A 53 -7.95 3.75 -2.42
C SER A 53 -8.11 4.56 -1.13
N TYR A 54 -8.33 5.87 -1.25
CA TYR A 54 -8.78 6.79 -0.21
C TYR A 54 -10.14 7.33 -0.60
N GLU A 55 -11.16 7.02 0.19
CA GLU A 55 -12.54 7.40 -0.09
C GLU A 55 -13.13 8.13 1.11
N VAL A 56 -13.77 9.26 0.86
CA VAL A 56 -14.52 10.02 1.88
C VAL A 56 -15.99 9.99 1.52
N THR A 57 -16.81 9.50 2.43
CA THR A 57 -18.28 9.46 2.30
C THR A 57 -18.90 10.26 3.42
N PHE A 58 -19.65 11.31 3.10
CA PHE A 58 -20.40 12.06 4.11
C PHE A 58 -21.62 11.28 4.59
N ASP A 59 -22.04 11.53 5.82
CA ASP A 59 -23.26 10.92 6.33
C ASP A 59 -24.47 11.29 5.46
N GLY A 60 -25.32 10.29 5.22
CA GLY A 60 -26.45 10.36 4.28
C GLY A 60 -26.10 10.16 2.79
N ASP A 61 -24.82 10.19 2.39
CA ASP A 61 -24.44 9.92 1.00
C ASP A 61 -24.36 8.41 0.73
N LYS A 62 -24.80 8.00 -0.47
CA LYS A 62 -24.75 6.58 -0.91
C LYS A 62 -23.42 6.21 -1.59
N ARG A 63 -22.57 7.19 -1.88
CA ARG A 63 -21.32 7.04 -2.63
C ARG A 63 -20.28 8.00 -2.07
N ALA A 64 -19.02 7.64 -2.21
CA ALA A 64 -17.91 8.52 -1.85
C ALA A 64 -17.99 9.85 -2.61
N SER A 65 -17.86 10.94 -1.87
CA SER A 65 -17.85 12.32 -2.39
C SER A 65 -16.45 12.68 -2.91
N THR A 66 -15.41 12.08 -2.33
CA THR A 66 -14.01 12.15 -2.79
C THR A 66 -13.45 10.73 -2.88
N SER A 67 -12.73 10.43 -3.97
CA SER A 67 -12.11 9.12 -4.19
C SER A 67 -10.78 9.29 -4.90
N VAL A 68 -9.69 8.90 -4.25
CA VAL A 68 -8.32 8.93 -4.80
C VAL A 68 -7.78 7.51 -4.85
N TYR A 69 -7.43 7.05 -6.04
CA TYR A 69 -6.79 5.75 -6.26
C TYR A 69 -5.38 5.98 -6.80
N ALA A 70 -4.37 5.49 -6.06
CA ALA A 70 -2.98 5.72 -6.40
C ALA A 70 -2.09 4.51 -6.07
N ASN A 71 -0.86 4.52 -6.57
CA ASN A 71 0.19 3.69 -5.98
C ASN A 71 0.30 4.06 -4.49
N THR A 72 0.41 3.07 -3.62
CA THR A 72 0.44 3.32 -2.18
C THR A 72 1.58 4.25 -1.75
N LYS A 73 2.72 4.26 -2.46
CA LYS A 73 3.83 5.19 -2.20
C LYS A 73 3.47 6.65 -2.48
N ASP A 74 2.55 6.87 -3.42
CA ASP A 74 2.17 8.19 -3.93
C ASP A 74 0.82 8.68 -3.37
N LEU A 75 0.13 7.87 -2.56
CA LEU A 75 -1.21 8.15 -2.03
C LEU A 75 -1.32 9.53 -1.37
N TYR A 76 -0.35 9.87 -0.52
CA TYR A 76 -0.33 11.17 0.16
C TYR A 76 -0.24 12.33 -0.83
N SER A 77 0.69 12.27 -1.78
CA SER A 77 0.85 13.31 -2.80
C SER A 77 -0.40 13.44 -3.66
N SER A 78 -0.98 12.33 -4.11
CA SER A 78 -2.19 12.33 -4.93
C SER A 78 -3.40 12.89 -4.18
N ALA A 79 -3.60 12.50 -2.92
CA ALA A 79 -4.70 13.02 -2.11
C ALA A 79 -4.54 14.50 -1.76
N ARG A 80 -3.29 14.94 -1.55
CA ARG A 80 -2.99 16.36 -1.32
C ARG A 80 -3.23 17.20 -2.57
N GLU A 81 -2.83 16.71 -3.74
CA GLU A 81 -3.07 17.39 -5.02
C GLU A 81 -4.56 17.52 -5.32
N ASP A 82 -5.32 16.44 -5.12
CA ASP A 82 -6.79 16.45 -5.26
C ASP A 82 -7.45 17.50 -4.34
N LEU A 83 -7.01 17.59 -3.08
CA LEU A 83 -7.49 18.62 -2.15
C LEU A 83 -7.14 20.04 -2.63
N ILE A 84 -5.93 20.26 -3.15
CA ILE A 84 -5.52 21.57 -3.68
C ILE A 84 -6.41 21.95 -4.86
N GLU A 85 -6.64 21.04 -5.80
CA GLU A 85 -7.52 21.30 -6.94
C GLU A 85 -8.97 21.60 -6.51
N MET A 86 -9.47 20.88 -5.51
CA MET A 86 -10.79 21.14 -4.94
C MET A 86 -10.86 22.52 -4.31
N LEU A 87 -9.86 22.89 -3.50
CA LEU A 87 -9.80 24.20 -2.86
C LEU A 87 -9.69 25.33 -3.88
N ASP A 88 -8.89 25.16 -4.94
CA ASP A 88 -8.77 26.15 -6.01
C ASP A 88 -10.11 26.39 -6.72
N LYS A 89 -10.89 25.33 -6.96
CA LYS A 89 -12.24 25.44 -7.54
C LYS A 89 -13.18 26.19 -6.60
N VAL A 90 -13.19 25.83 -5.31
CA VAL A 90 -14.05 26.47 -4.29
C VAL A 90 -13.66 27.94 -4.08
N ASN A 91 -12.36 28.23 -4.00
CA ASN A 91 -11.84 29.56 -3.74
C ASN A 91 -12.11 30.54 -4.88
N LYS A 92 -12.17 30.08 -6.13
CA LYS A 92 -12.61 30.94 -7.25
C LYS A 92 -14.00 31.52 -7.01
N SER A 93 -14.95 30.71 -6.53
CA SER A 93 -16.30 31.19 -6.18
C SER A 93 -16.27 32.10 -4.96
N ARG A 94 -15.55 31.73 -3.89
CA ARG A 94 -15.45 32.54 -2.67
C ARG A 94 -14.88 33.93 -2.94
N VAL A 95 -13.83 34.04 -3.76
CA VAL A 95 -13.22 35.32 -4.13
C VAL A 95 -14.21 36.17 -4.93
N ALA A 96 -14.96 35.58 -5.87
CA ALA A 96 -16.02 36.29 -6.59
C ALA A 96 -17.10 36.85 -5.64
N ASP A 97 -17.41 36.09 -4.58
CA ASP A 97 -18.37 36.46 -3.54
C ASP A 97 -17.79 37.34 -2.42
N LYS A 98 -16.54 37.81 -2.58
CA LYS A 98 -15.79 38.61 -1.57
C LYS A 98 -15.63 37.93 -0.21
N GLN A 99 -15.58 36.60 -0.20
CA GLN A 99 -15.30 35.79 0.98
C GLN A 99 -13.80 35.45 1.05
N GLU A 100 -13.30 35.28 2.27
CA GLU A 100 -11.91 34.86 2.48
C GLU A 100 -11.67 33.46 1.89
N PRO A 101 -10.58 33.25 1.12
CA PRO A 101 -10.21 31.93 0.60
C PRO A 101 -9.94 30.92 1.71
N LEU A 102 -10.31 29.67 1.47
CA LEU A 102 -9.96 28.54 2.32
C LEU A 102 -8.48 28.18 2.14
N SER A 103 -7.81 27.87 3.24
CA SER A 103 -6.45 27.34 3.24
C SER A 103 -6.46 25.82 3.46
N ILE A 104 -5.48 25.12 2.87
CA ILE A 104 -5.30 23.68 3.06
C ILE A 104 -5.04 23.30 4.52
N ASP A 105 -4.41 24.19 5.29
CA ASP A 105 -4.04 23.91 6.68
C ASP A 105 -5.23 24.06 7.65
N SER A 106 -6.27 24.80 7.26
CA SER A 106 -7.41 25.15 8.10
C SER A 106 -8.76 24.61 7.63
N VAL A 107 -8.83 24.00 6.43
CA VAL A 107 -10.08 23.46 5.92
C VAL A 107 -10.51 22.22 6.73
N THR A 108 -11.79 22.20 7.10
CA THR A 108 -12.45 21.10 7.79
C THR A 108 -13.76 20.76 7.09
N TRP A 109 -14.27 19.55 7.30
CA TRP A 109 -15.61 19.20 6.86
C TRP A 109 -16.63 19.72 7.86
N THR A 110 -17.81 20.12 7.35
CA THR A 110 -18.93 20.60 8.17
C THR A 110 -20.00 19.54 8.38
N LYS A 111 -19.73 18.31 7.94
CA LYS A 111 -20.59 17.15 8.06
C LYS A 111 -19.76 15.97 8.51
N ASP A 112 -20.39 15.09 9.28
CA ASP A 112 -19.79 13.81 9.62
C ASP A 112 -19.40 13.05 8.36
N ALA A 113 -18.25 12.38 8.44
CA ALA A 113 -17.69 11.66 7.31
C ALA A 113 -17.05 10.35 7.75
N THR A 114 -17.12 9.36 6.88
CA THR A 114 -16.37 8.12 6.98
C THR A 114 -15.28 8.14 5.93
N ILE A 115 -14.03 8.01 6.38
CA ILE A 115 -12.86 7.87 5.52
C ILE A 115 -12.46 6.40 5.47
N THR A 116 -12.45 5.81 4.28
CA THR A 116 -12.05 4.42 4.06
C THR A 116 -10.74 4.36 3.29
N LEU A 117 -9.80 3.57 3.81
CA LEU A 117 -8.54 3.24 3.17
C LEU A 117 -8.52 1.76 2.84
N THR A 118 -8.29 1.44 1.57
CA THR A 118 -8.20 0.05 1.12
C THR A 118 -6.93 -0.16 0.33
N THR A 119 -6.02 -0.99 0.84
CA THR A 119 -4.77 -1.32 0.16
C THR A 119 -4.85 -2.69 -0.49
N LYS A 120 -4.51 -2.75 -1.77
CA LYS A 120 -4.56 -3.96 -2.58
C LYS A 120 -3.21 -4.21 -3.25
N VAL A 121 -2.84 -5.48 -3.36
CA VAL A 121 -1.77 -5.94 -4.23
C VAL A 121 -2.39 -6.65 -5.42
N THR A 122 -2.03 -6.20 -6.61
CA THR A 122 -2.43 -6.84 -7.86
C THR A 122 -1.26 -7.63 -8.41
N TYR A 123 -1.47 -8.94 -8.61
CA TYR A 123 -0.49 -9.88 -9.15
C TYR A 123 -0.84 -10.27 -10.58
N GLN A 124 0.15 -10.21 -11.46
CA GLN A 124 0.12 -10.88 -12.76
C GLN A 124 1.08 -12.06 -12.68
N SER A 125 0.55 -13.27 -12.79
CA SER A 125 1.29 -14.51 -12.56
C SER A 125 0.92 -15.60 -13.55
N GLU A 126 1.70 -16.68 -13.56
CA GLU A 126 1.56 -17.83 -14.46
C GLU A 126 0.12 -18.36 -14.53
N PHE A 127 -0.54 -18.51 -13.38
CA PHE A 127 -1.90 -19.04 -13.31
C PHE A 127 -3.00 -17.99 -13.22
N HIS A 128 -2.64 -16.72 -12.98
CA HIS A 128 -3.60 -15.65 -12.76
C HIS A 128 -3.19 -14.36 -13.49
N PRO A 129 -3.92 -13.96 -14.54
CA PRO A 129 -3.59 -12.74 -15.28
C PRO A 129 -3.83 -11.46 -14.47
N ASN A 130 -4.69 -11.51 -13.45
CA ASN A 130 -5.02 -10.36 -12.60
C ASN A 130 -5.60 -10.79 -11.24
N PHE A 131 -4.77 -11.37 -10.37
CA PHE A 131 -5.20 -11.71 -9.01
C PHE A 131 -5.06 -10.50 -8.09
N VAL A 132 -6.12 -10.15 -7.35
CA VAL A 132 -6.13 -8.99 -6.46
C VAL A 132 -6.29 -9.46 -5.02
N LEU A 133 -5.32 -9.13 -4.18
CA LEU A 133 -5.35 -9.37 -2.74
C LEU A 133 -5.56 -8.04 -2.00
N THR A 134 -6.63 -7.93 -1.22
CA THR A 134 -6.73 -6.86 -0.22
C THR A 134 -5.84 -7.23 0.98
N ILE A 135 -4.88 -6.36 1.31
CA ILE A 135 -3.94 -6.60 2.42
C ILE A 135 -4.27 -5.78 3.68
N ASP A 136 -5.04 -4.70 3.53
CA ASP A 136 -5.54 -3.89 4.65
C ASP A 136 -6.78 -3.12 4.22
N GLU A 137 -7.69 -2.95 5.17
CA GLU A 137 -8.84 -2.05 5.09
C GLU A 137 -8.99 -1.35 6.43
N THR A 138 -8.87 -0.03 6.43
CA THR A 138 -8.95 0.80 7.64
C THR A 138 -10.00 1.88 7.44
N THR A 139 -10.83 2.07 8.46
CA THR A 139 -11.85 3.13 8.47
C THR A 139 -11.54 4.15 9.57
N MET A 140 -11.75 5.42 9.27
CA MET A 140 -11.66 6.53 10.21
C MET A 140 -12.95 7.35 10.14
N THR A 141 -13.36 7.92 11.27
CA THR A 141 -14.54 8.78 11.33
C THR A 141 -14.15 10.23 11.57
N HIS A 142 -14.90 11.14 10.97
CA HIS A 142 -14.92 12.55 11.26
C HIS A 142 -16.25 12.90 11.89
N ASP A 143 -16.18 13.52 13.07
CA ASP A 143 -17.32 14.08 13.80
C ASP A 143 -17.20 15.60 13.70
N ALA A 144 -18.13 16.22 12.98
CA ALA A 144 -18.12 17.66 12.72
C ALA A 144 -18.52 18.49 13.95
N ASP A 145 -19.21 17.90 14.92
CA ASP A 145 -19.65 18.55 16.15
C ASP A 145 -18.61 18.44 17.28
N SER A 146 -17.56 17.64 17.09
CA SER A 146 -16.47 17.48 18.05
C SER A 146 -15.65 18.76 18.24
N GLN A 147 -15.36 19.11 19.51
CA GLN A 147 -14.45 20.21 19.85
C GLN A 147 -13.00 19.96 19.41
N GLU A 148 -12.66 18.70 19.10
CA GLU A 148 -11.35 18.27 18.61
C GLU A 148 -11.42 17.83 17.14
N ALA A 149 -12.42 18.31 16.38
CA ALA A 149 -12.58 17.97 14.98
C ALA A 149 -11.28 18.25 14.20
N LYS A 150 -10.75 17.21 13.57
CA LYS A 150 -9.52 17.29 12.79
C LYS A 150 -9.77 18.02 11.48
N ASN A 151 -8.84 18.87 11.10
CA ASN A 151 -8.78 19.45 9.76
C ASN A 151 -8.40 18.39 8.73
N ILE A 152 -8.74 18.61 7.45
CA ILE A 152 -8.47 17.66 6.36
C ILE A 152 -6.96 17.38 6.23
N SER A 153 -6.10 18.38 6.47
CA SER A 153 -4.63 18.23 6.45
C SER A 153 -4.10 17.23 7.49
N GLN A 154 -4.78 17.08 8.63
CA GLN A 154 -4.40 16.09 9.65
C GLN A 154 -4.72 14.68 9.17
N TYR A 155 -5.87 14.46 8.54
CA TYR A 155 -6.17 13.17 7.89
C TYR A 155 -5.17 12.86 6.77
N LEU A 156 -4.78 13.85 5.96
CA LEU A 156 -3.72 13.66 4.95
C LEU A 156 -2.39 13.23 5.59
N SER A 157 -2.04 13.77 6.75
CA SER A 157 -0.82 13.36 7.48
C SER A 157 -0.89 11.89 7.94
N GLU A 158 -2.08 11.43 8.34
CA GLU A 158 -2.32 10.02 8.67
C GLU A 158 -2.17 9.10 7.44
N LEU A 159 -2.53 9.58 6.24
CA LEU A 159 -2.29 8.84 4.98
C LEU A 159 -0.81 8.55 4.74
N LYS A 160 0.07 9.49 5.09
CA LYS A 160 1.53 9.29 4.93
C LYS A 160 2.03 8.14 5.80
N SER A 161 1.62 8.11 7.07
CA SER A 161 1.97 7.05 8.02
C SER A 161 1.38 5.71 7.59
N TYR A 162 0.11 5.71 7.18
CA TYR A 162 -0.56 4.53 6.65
C TYR A 162 0.15 3.95 5.41
N SER A 163 0.49 4.82 4.45
CA SER A 163 1.19 4.43 3.22
C SER A 163 2.53 3.76 3.50
N ALA A 164 3.33 4.33 4.41
CA ALA A 164 4.61 3.76 4.82
C ALA A 164 4.44 2.38 5.51
N LYS A 165 3.44 2.25 6.40
CA LYS A 165 3.07 0.97 7.05
C LYS A 165 2.75 -0.10 5.99
N MET A 166 1.97 0.27 4.98
CA MET A 166 1.52 -0.63 3.92
C MET A 166 2.62 -1.08 2.99
N VAL A 167 3.51 -0.17 2.59
CA VAL A 167 4.70 -0.52 1.80
C VAL A 167 5.55 -1.54 2.54
N SER A 168 5.82 -1.31 3.83
CA SER A 168 6.61 -2.23 4.65
C SER A 168 5.94 -3.59 4.80
N GLN A 169 4.62 -3.63 5.05
CA GLN A 169 3.87 -4.88 5.14
C GLN A 169 3.87 -5.66 3.81
N TYR A 170 3.73 -4.95 2.68
CA TYR A 170 3.82 -5.52 1.35
C TYR A 170 5.20 -6.15 1.11
N GLU A 171 6.28 -5.40 1.29
CA GLU A 171 7.65 -5.86 1.06
C GLU A 171 8.01 -7.06 1.96
N LYS A 172 7.50 -7.09 3.20
CA LYS A 172 7.79 -8.17 4.15
C LYS A 172 7.06 -9.47 3.85
N SER A 173 5.79 -9.40 3.43
CA SER A 173 4.89 -10.58 3.50
C SER A 173 4.09 -10.84 2.22
N ASN A 174 4.04 -9.88 1.28
CA ASN A 174 3.17 -9.96 0.10
C ASN A 174 3.91 -9.68 -1.22
N SER A 175 5.23 -9.43 -1.19
CA SER A 175 6.08 -9.28 -2.38
C SER A 175 6.75 -10.62 -2.70
N PHE A 176 6.49 -11.17 -3.89
CA PHE A 176 7.14 -12.38 -4.40
C PHE A 176 8.28 -12.06 -5.37
N ILE A 177 8.30 -10.83 -5.92
CA ILE A 177 9.43 -10.30 -6.68
C ILE A 177 10.42 -9.69 -5.68
N LYS A 178 11.70 -10.05 -5.78
CA LYS A 178 12.80 -9.56 -4.93
C LYS A 178 13.94 -9.00 -5.77
#